data_AF-A0A1Q3CJN9-F1
#
_entry.id   AF-A0A1Q3CJN9-F1
#
_cell.length_a   1.000
_cell.length_b   1.000
_cell.length_c   1.000
_cell.angle_alpha   90.00
_cell.angle_beta   90.00
_cell.angle_gamma   90.00
#
_symmetry.space_group_name_H-M   'P 1'
#
loop_
_entity.id
_entity.type
_entity.pdbx_description
1 polymer ?
#
loop_
_entity_poly.entity_id
_entity_poly.type
_entity_poly.pdbx_seq_one_letter_code
_entity_poly.pdbx_strand_id
1 'polypeptide(L)'
;VRSIDTYAAQCEKCFKWRVVDTEEEYEEIRSKISDQPYVCDRKPGVSCKDPGDIDYDASRTWVIDRPGIPKTPVGFKRSLVLRKDYSKMDAYYITPTGKKLRTRTEVSAFLEANPKYSNVSLSDFTFTVPKVMEDTIPENAVKKEKGSAGGNSSKKVKTSKDAI
;
A
#
# COMPACT_ATOMS: atom_id res chain seq x y z
N VAL A 1 -5.45 -9.25 -10.80
CA VAL A 1 -5.47 -8.25 -9.71
C VAL A 1 -4.04 -8.17 -9.19
N ARG A 2 -3.48 -6.97 -8.97
CA ARG A 2 -2.13 -6.82 -8.40
C ARG A 2 -2.25 -6.74 -6.88
N SER A 3 -2.19 -7.89 -6.22
CA SER A 3 -2.15 -8.00 -4.75
C SER A 3 -0.70 -8.03 -4.27
N ILE A 4 -0.52 -7.92 -2.94
CA ILE A 4 0.78 -8.12 -2.31
C ILE A 4 1.26 -9.56 -2.53
N ASP A 5 2.54 -9.70 -2.87
CA ASP A 5 3.24 -10.97 -3.08
C ASP A 5 4.25 -11.26 -1.96
N THR A 6 4.96 -10.23 -1.48
CA THR A 6 6.04 -10.33 -0.51
C THR A 6 5.88 -9.25 0.56
N TYR A 7 6.01 -9.64 1.84
CA TYR A 7 6.13 -8.69 2.94
C TYR A 7 7.58 -8.57 3.37
N ALA A 8 8.00 -7.35 3.72
CA ALA A 8 9.37 -7.11 4.16
C ALA A 8 9.46 -5.97 5.18
N ALA A 9 10.51 -6.03 6.01
CA ALA A 9 10.85 -4.99 6.97
C ALA A 9 12.31 -4.57 6.80
N GLN A 10 12.58 -3.27 6.89
CA GLN A 10 13.95 -2.75 6.83
C GLN A 10 14.58 -2.80 8.23
N CYS A 11 15.78 -3.35 8.32
CA CYS A 11 16.54 -3.32 9.56
C CYS A 11 17.04 -1.90 9.87
N GLU A 12 16.75 -1.39 11.07
CA GLU A 12 17.20 -0.06 11.52
C GLU A 12 18.74 0.06 11.60
N LYS A 13 19.43 -1.03 11.95
CA LYS A 13 20.90 -1.01 12.16
C LYS A 13 21.70 -1.00 10.86
N CYS A 14 21.26 -1.77 9.86
CA CYS A 14 22.04 -2.00 8.63
C CYS A 14 21.31 -1.65 7.34
N PHE A 15 20.05 -1.21 7.43
CA PHE A 15 19.19 -0.78 6.33
C PHE A 15 18.89 -1.84 5.26
N LYS A 16 19.28 -3.10 5.50
CA LYS A 16 18.94 -4.24 4.64
C LYS A 16 17.47 -4.64 4.84
N TRP A 17 16.82 -5.07 3.77
CA TRP A 17 15.44 -5.56 3.81
C TRP A 17 15.43 -7.05 4.13
N ARG A 18 14.54 -7.43 5.05
CA ARG A 18 14.29 -8.81 5.47
C ARG A 18 12.88 -9.21 5.06
N VAL A 19 12.74 -10.36 4.43
CA VAL A 19 11.44 -10.93 4.10
C VAL A 19 10.79 -11.40 5.39
N VAL A 20 9.52 -11.04 5.54
CA VAL A 20 8.65 -11.42 6.63
C VAL A 20 7.72 -12.52 6.12
N ASP A 21 7.73 -13.66 6.80
CA ASP A 21 7.17 -14.90 6.23
C ASP A 21 5.63 -14.89 6.25
N THR A 22 5.01 -14.14 7.15
CA THR A 22 3.54 -14.07 7.30
C THR A 22 3.02 -12.65 7.30
N GLU A 23 1.78 -12.48 6.83
CA GLU A 23 1.07 -11.21 6.90
C GLU A 23 0.94 -10.76 8.36
N GLU A 24 0.61 -11.68 9.28
CA GLU A 24 0.40 -11.40 10.70
C GLU A 24 1.67 -10.86 11.39
N GLU A 25 2.84 -11.40 11.07
CA GLU A 25 4.11 -10.89 11.58
C GLU A 25 4.41 -9.50 11.01
N TYR A 26 4.16 -9.30 9.71
CA TYR A 26 4.32 -7.99 9.09
C TYR A 26 3.40 -6.94 9.73
N GLU A 27 2.16 -7.31 10.05
CA GLU A 27 1.22 -6.45 10.75
C GLU A 27 1.68 -6.09 12.17
N GLU A 28 2.24 -7.04 12.91
CA GLU A 28 2.86 -6.77 14.21
C GLU A 28 4.01 -5.76 14.08
N ILE A 29 4.91 -5.98 13.13
CA ILE A 29 6.05 -5.09 12.88
C ILE A 29 5.55 -3.68 12.55
N ARG A 30 4.72 -3.50 11.52
CA ARG A 30 4.27 -2.15 11.07
C ARG A 30 3.45 -1.41 12.14
N SER A 31 2.74 -2.13 13.00
CA SER A 31 1.93 -1.53 14.07
C SER A 31 2.77 -0.93 15.18
N LYS A 32 3.98 -1.45 15.40
CA LYS A 32 4.88 -1.04 16.50
C LYS A 32 6.17 -0.40 16.01
N ILE A 33 6.39 -0.28 14.70
CA ILE A 33 7.69 0.12 14.12
C ILE A 33 8.22 1.46 14.64
N SER A 34 7.33 2.39 15.02
CA SER A 34 7.73 3.68 15.61
C SER A 34 8.40 3.53 16.99
N ASP A 35 7.95 2.57 17.80
CA ASP A 35 8.41 2.36 19.18
C ASP A 35 9.37 1.17 19.29
N GLN A 36 9.25 0.21 18.37
CA GLN A 36 10.01 -1.03 18.28
C GLN A 36 10.53 -1.20 16.85
N PRO A 37 11.62 -0.50 16.49
CA PRO A 37 12.23 -0.64 15.18
C PRO A 37 12.61 -2.09 14.88
N TYR A 38 12.52 -2.46 13.60
CA TYR A 38 12.86 -3.81 13.18
C TYR A 38 14.39 -3.98 13.11
N VAL A 39 14.90 -5.08 13.66
CA VAL A 39 16.33 -5.43 13.61
C VAL A 39 16.50 -6.88 13.15
N CYS A 40 17.59 -7.17 12.42
CA CYS A 40 17.86 -8.51 11.85
C CYS A 40 17.76 -9.63 12.89
N ASP A 41 18.25 -9.36 14.11
CA ASP A 41 18.35 -10.31 15.21
C ASP A 41 16.97 -10.85 15.68
N ARG A 42 15.86 -10.23 15.24
CA ARG A 42 14.49 -10.73 15.47
C ARG A 42 14.22 -12.05 14.74
N LYS A 43 14.89 -12.29 13.60
CA LYS A 43 14.79 -13.54 12.85
C LYS A 43 15.90 -14.49 13.34
N PRO A 44 15.58 -15.67 13.89
CA PRO A 44 16.58 -16.59 14.42
C PRO A 44 17.65 -16.93 13.38
N GLY A 45 18.93 -16.80 13.76
CA GLY A 45 20.05 -17.11 12.89
C GLY A 45 20.36 -16.06 11.81
N VAL A 46 19.68 -14.90 11.82
CA VAL A 46 19.96 -13.80 10.89
C VAL A 46 20.57 -12.62 11.64
N SER A 47 21.60 -12.01 11.06
CA SER A 47 22.34 -10.88 11.61
C SER A 47 22.47 -9.75 10.59
N CYS A 48 23.01 -8.61 11.03
CA CYS A 48 23.32 -7.50 10.13
C CYS A 48 24.49 -7.78 9.16
N LYS A 49 25.28 -8.84 9.42
CA LYS A 49 26.40 -9.23 8.54
C LYS A 49 25.93 -10.02 7.33
N ASP A 50 24.77 -10.67 7.43
CA ASP A 50 24.20 -11.47 6.36
C ASP A 50 23.68 -10.56 5.22
N PRO A 51 23.78 -10.98 3.95
CA PRO A 51 23.17 -10.30 2.80
C PRO A 51 21.67 -10.07 3.03
N GLY A 52 21.11 -9.01 2.45
CA GLY A 52 19.66 -8.75 2.51
C GLY A 52 18.87 -9.87 1.82
N ASP A 53 17.63 -10.06 2.24
CA ASP A 53 16.78 -11.10 1.64
C ASP A 53 16.26 -10.64 0.28
N ILE A 54 16.03 -9.33 0.15
CA ILE A 54 15.65 -8.63 -1.08
C ILE A 54 16.34 -7.26 -1.12
N ASP A 55 16.61 -6.78 -2.33
CA ASP A 55 17.14 -5.44 -2.56
C ASP A 55 16.03 -4.49 -3.03
N TYR A 56 16.10 -3.25 -2.57
CA TYR A 56 15.24 -2.19 -3.07
C TYR A 56 15.70 -1.80 -4.48
N ASP A 57 14.98 -2.29 -5.48
CA ASP A 57 15.24 -2.05 -6.90
C ASP A 57 13.93 -2.03 -7.72
N ALA A 58 14.06 -1.83 -9.04
CA ALA A 58 12.93 -1.83 -9.96
C ALA A 58 12.55 -3.23 -10.51
N SER A 59 13.05 -4.33 -9.90
CA SER A 59 12.64 -5.69 -10.27
C SER A 59 11.17 -5.97 -9.92
N ARG A 60 10.64 -5.22 -8.95
CA ARG A 60 9.25 -5.25 -8.49
C ARG A 60 8.82 -3.84 -8.08
N THR A 61 7.52 -3.58 -8.07
CA THR A 61 6.99 -2.32 -7.53
C THR A 61 6.91 -2.40 -6.02
N TRP A 62 7.61 -1.49 -5.36
CA TRP A 62 7.61 -1.34 -3.91
C TRP A 62 6.45 -0.45 -3.47
N VAL A 63 5.88 -0.81 -2.33
CA VAL A 63 4.94 0.02 -1.59
C VAL A 63 5.35 0.04 -0.13
N ILE A 64 5.31 1.20 0.51
CA ILE A 64 5.78 1.38 1.89
C ILE A 64 4.65 1.93 2.75
N ASP A 65 4.22 1.15 3.74
CA ASP A 65 3.27 1.60 4.75
C ASP A 65 3.89 2.71 5.61
N ARG A 66 3.08 3.69 6.00
CA ARG A 66 3.50 4.62 7.05
C ARG A 66 3.57 3.88 8.40
N PRO A 67 4.37 4.33 9.37
CA PRO A 67 4.39 3.75 10.70
C PRO A 67 3.02 3.77 11.41
N GLY A 68 2.79 2.79 12.29
CA GLY A 68 1.64 2.78 13.21
C GLY A 68 0.30 2.37 12.60
N ILE A 69 0.29 1.70 11.45
CA ILE A 69 -0.95 1.11 10.93
C ILE A 69 -1.32 -0.06 11.86
N PRO A 70 -2.54 -0.10 12.45
CA PRO A 70 -2.97 -1.17 13.35
C PRO A 70 -3.07 -2.52 12.63
N LYS A 71 -2.98 -3.59 13.40
CA LYS A 71 -3.30 -4.93 12.91
C LYS A 71 -4.72 -5.03 12.41
N THR A 72 -4.94 -5.92 11.46
CA THR A 72 -6.27 -6.28 11.01
C THR A 72 -7.02 -6.98 12.16
N PRO A 73 -8.28 -6.61 12.44
CA PRO A 73 -9.07 -7.29 13.46
C PRO A 73 -9.23 -8.79 13.20
N VAL A 74 -9.22 -9.58 14.27
CA VAL A 74 -9.35 -11.05 14.20
C VAL A 74 -10.62 -11.44 13.43
N GLY A 75 -10.46 -12.37 12.47
CA GLY A 75 -11.54 -12.85 11.60
C GLY A 75 -11.76 -12.00 10.34
N PHE A 76 -11.20 -10.80 10.27
CA PHE A 76 -11.18 -9.99 9.06
C PHE A 76 -9.85 -10.15 8.34
N LYS A 77 -9.84 -9.86 7.04
CA LYS A 77 -8.61 -9.75 6.24
C LYS A 77 -8.54 -8.42 5.54
N ARG A 78 -7.46 -7.66 5.76
CA ARG A 78 -7.17 -6.46 4.96
C ARG A 78 -6.59 -6.90 3.61
N SER A 79 -7.11 -6.36 2.52
CA SER A 79 -6.67 -6.67 1.16
C SER A 79 -6.27 -5.39 0.45
N LEU A 80 -5.03 -5.33 0.00
CA LEU A 80 -4.50 -4.22 -0.78
C LEU A 80 -4.39 -4.61 -2.24
N VAL A 81 -4.86 -3.71 -3.12
CA VAL A 81 -4.79 -3.90 -4.57
C VAL A 81 -4.15 -2.68 -5.22
N LEU A 82 -3.03 -2.89 -5.91
CA LEU A 82 -2.39 -1.83 -6.71
C LEU A 82 -3.21 -1.57 -7.97
N ARG A 83 -3.50 -0.29 -8.24
CA ARG A 83 -4.21 0.14 -9.44
C ARG A 83 -3.41 -0.17 -10.71
N LYS A 84 -4.13 -0.29 -11.83
CA LYS A 84 -3.51 -0.62 -13.13
C LYS A 84 -2.50 0.44 -13.59
N ASP A 85 -2.77 1.69 -13.24
CA ASP A 85 -1.97 2.88 -13.55
C ASP A 85 -0.83 3.13 -12.54
N TYR A 86 -0.69 2.31 -11.49
CA TYR A 86 0.32 2.47 -10.43
C TYR A 86 0.16 3.74 -9.57
N SER A 87 -0.92 4.50 -9.73
CA SER A 87 -1.14 5.77 -9.03
C SER A 87 -1.23 5.63 -7.51
N LYS A 88 -1.89 4.56 -7.03
CA LYS A 88 -2.02 4.20 -5.62
C LYS A 88 -2.55 2.79 -5.45
N MET A 89 -2.59 2.32 -4.20
CA MET A 89 -3.35 1.14 -3.83
C MET A 89 -4.77 1.49 -3.38
N ASP A 90 -5.68 0.52 -3.48
CA ASP A 90 -6.99 0.53 -2.84
C ASP A 90 -6.98 -0.49 -1.69
N ALA A 91 -7.54 -0.11 -0.54
CA ALA A 91 -7.70 -0.97 0.63
C ALA A 91 -9.13 -1.50 0.76
N TYR A 92 -9.25 -2.78 1.08
CA TYR A 92 -10.51 -3.46 1.34
C TYR A 92 -10.41 -4.29 2.62
N TYR A 93 -11.54 -4.58 3.23
CA TYR A 93 -11.65 -5.61 4.26
C TYR A 93 -12.55 -6.74 3.76
N ILE A 94 -12.09 -7.98 3.95
CA ILE A 94 -12.89 -9.18 3.75
C ILE A 94 -13.40 -9.60 5.12
N THR A 95 -14.72 -9.72 5.24
CA THR A 95 -15.37 -10.17 6.47
C THR A 95 -15.17 -11.67 6.67
N PRO A 96 -15.42 -12.21 7.88
CA PRO A 96 -15.46 -13.66 8.11
C PRO A 96 -16.45 -14.41 7.21
N THR A 97 -17.45 -13.71 6.64
CA THR A 97 -18.43 -14.26 5.71
C THR A 97 -18.01 -14.13 4.23
N GLY A 98 -16.81 -13.61 3.95
CA GLY A 98 -16.29 -13.38 2.60
C GLY A 98 -16.77 -12.09 1.93
N LYS A 99 -17.58 -11.27 2.59
CA LYS A 99 -18.05 -9.99 2.04
C LYS A 99 -16.88 -9.01 1.95
N LYS A 100 -16.73 -8.35 0.80
CA LYS A 100 -15.75 -7.29 0.61
C LYS A 100 -16.35 -5.94 0.99
N LEU A 101 -15.67 -5.23 1.89
CA LEU A 101 -16.01 -3.88 2.36
C LEU A 101 -14.95 -2.90 1.86
N ARG A 102 -15.38 -1.76 1.33
CA ARG A 102 -14.53 -0.76 0.67
C ARG A 102 -14.44 0.56 1.42
N THR A 103 -15.33 0.77 2.39
CA THR A 103 -15.41 2.04 3.12
C THR A 103 -15.66 1.81 4.60
N ARG A 104 -15.35 2.82 5.41
CA ARG A 104 -15.65 2.83 6.85
C ARG A 104 -17.16 2.73 7.11
N THR A 105 -18.00 3.34 6.27
CA THR A 105 -19.46 3.24 6.35
C THR A 105 -19.94 1.81 6.14
N GLU A 106 -19.38 1.10 5.16
CA GLU A 106 -19.70 -0.32 4.93
C GLU A 106 -19.28 -1.21 6.10
N VAL A 107 -18.17 -0.88 6.78
CA VAL A 107 -17.75 -1.57 8.01
C VAL A 107 -18.75 -1.31 9.15
N SER A 108 -19.15 -0.05 9.39
CA SER A 108 -20.15 0.28 10.42
C SER A 108 -21.44 -0.51 10.21
N ALA A 109 -21.99 -0.44 9.00
CA ALA A 109 -23.21 -1.17 8.65
C ALA A 109 -23.06 -2.69 8.81
N PHE A 110 -21.87 -3.25 8.52
CA PHE A 110 -21.61 -4.67 8.73
C PHE A 110 -21.61 -5.04 10.22
N LEU A 111 -20.93 -4.24 11.07
CA LEU A 111 -20.85 -4.50 12.50
C LEU A 111 -22.22 -4.37 13.18
N GLU A 112 -23.00 -3.35 12.82
CA GLU A 112 -24.39 -3.16 13.28
C GLU A 112 -25.29 -4.37 12.92
N ALA A 113 -25.16 -4.87 11.69
CA ALA A 113 -25.92 -6.03 11.22
C ALA A 113 -25.41 -7.38 11.80
N ASN A 114 -24.24 -7.41 12.44
CA ASN A 114 -23.63 -8.63 12.96
C ASN A 114 -23.10 -8.44 14.40
N PRO A 115 -23.99 -8.36 15.41
CA PRO A 115 -23.60 -8.09 16.80
C PRO A 115 -22.61 -9.09 17.42
N LYS A 116 -22.45 -10.27 16.83
CA LYS A 116 -21.43 -11.27 17.21
C LYS A 116 -19.98 -10.80 17.08
N TYR A 117 -19.73 -9.70 16.37
CA TYR A 117 -18.40 -9.06 16.23
C TYR A 117 -18.25 -7.81 17.10
N SER A 118 -19.03 -7.69 18.18
CA SER A 118 -19.01 -6.54 19.11
C SER A 118 -17.67 -6.30 19.81
N ASN A 119 -16.77 -7.30 19.78
CA ASN A 119 -15.40 -7.19 20.28
C ASN A 119 -14.45 -6.41 19.34
N VAL A 120 -14.92 -6.06 18.14
CA VAL A 120 -14.14 -5.27 17.17
C VAL A 120 -14.70 -3.86 17.08
N SER A 121 -13.83 -2.86 17.19
CA SER A 121 -14.20 -1.45 17.05
C SER A 121 -14.02 -0.98 15.61
N LEU A 122 -14.84 0.00 15.20
CA LEU A 122 -14.65 0.70 13.93
C LEU A 122 -13.27 1.39 13.86
N SER A 123 -12.67 1.78 14.99
CA SER A 123 -11.31 2.35 15.04
C SER A 123 -10.22 1.38 14.59
N ASP A 124 -10.47 0.07 14.69
CA ASP A 124 -9.48 -0.95 14.34
C ASP A 124 -9.36 -1.13 12.81
N PHE A 125 -10.29 -0.54 12.05
CA PHE A 125 -10.28 -0.53 10.60
C PHE A 125 -9.68 0.76 10.05
N THR A 126 -8.57 0.62 9.33
CA THR A 126 -7.94 1.70 8.57
C THR A 126 -7.96 1.44 7.07
N PHE A 127 -8.27 2.49 6.31
CA PHE A 127 -8.17 2.50 4.85
C PHE A 127 -6.95 3.31 4.36
N THR A 128 -6.04 3.66 5.28
CA THR A 128 -4.72 4.14 4.88
C THR A 128 -4.05 3.09 4.01
N VAL A 129 -3.37 3.52 2.95
CA VAL A 129 -2.67 2.66 2.00
C VAL A 129 -1.18 2.98 2.00
N PRO A 130 -0.31 2.01 1.70
CA PRO A 130 1.11 2.28 1.55
C PRO A 130 1.37 3.19 0.35
N LYS A 131 2.45 3.98 0.44
CA LYS A 131 2.91 4.83 -0.65
C LYS A 131 3.55 3.97 -1.74
N VAL A 132 3.16 4.18 -3.00
CA VAL A 132 3.83 3.55 -4.15
C VAL A 132 5.16 4.25 -4.39
N MET A 133 6.22 3.46 -4.60
CA MET A 133 7.56 3.97 -4.84
C MET A 133 7.79 4.14 -6.34
N GLU A 134 7.77 5.39 -6.81
CA GLU A 134 7.73 5.74 -8.24
C GLU A 134 8.95 5.23 -9.03
N ASP A 135 10.11 5.23 -8.40
CA ASP A 135 11.40 4.73 -8.90
C ASP A 135 11.43 3.20 -9.10
N THR A 136 10.41 2.49 -8.60
CA THR A 136 10.26 1.04 -8.74
C THR A 136 9.10 0.64 -9.67
N ILE A 137 8.44 1.63 -10.29
CA ILE A 137 7.38 1.39 -11.27
C ILE A 137 8.02 0.99 -12.62
N PRO A 138 7.55 -0.09 -13.27
CA PRO A 138 8.02 -0.46 -14.61
C PRO A 138 7.89 0.68 -15.62
N GLU A 139 8.96 0.96 -16.39
CA GLU A 139 8.99 2.10 -17.33
C GLU A 139 7.84 2.13 -18.34
N ASN A 140 7.37 0.95 -18.75
CA ASN A 140 6.25 0.82 -19.69
C ASN A 140 4.90 1.30 -19.12
N ALA A 141 4.77 1.35 -17.78
CA ALA A 141 3.60 1.90 -17.12
C ALA A 141 3.66 3.44 -17.05
N VAL A 142 4.83 4.02 -16.77
CA VAL A 142 5.06 5.47 -16.67
C VAL A 142 4.77 6.18 -18.01
N LYS A 143 5.12 5.55 -19.14
CA LYS A 143 4.89 6.12 -20.48
C LYS A 143 3.40 6.23 -20.83
N LYS A 144 2.50 5.48 -20.18
CA LYS A 144 1.05 5.56 -20.44
C LYS A 144 0.41 6.82 -19.86
N GLU A 145 0.98 7.41 -18.81
CA GLU A 145 0.44 8.65 -18.24
C GLU A 145 0.75 9.89 -19.09
N LYS A 146 1.89 9.90 -19.80
CA LYS A 146 2.26 11.00 -20.71
C LYS A 146 1.59 10.91 -22.10
N GLY A 147 0.82 9.85 -22.38
CA GLY A 147 0.24 9.56 -23.69
C GLY A 147 -1.22 10.00 -23.91
N SER A 148 -1.90 10.53 -22.90
CA SER A 148 -3.30 10.98 -23.02
C SER A 148 -3.47 12.46 -22.71
N ALA A 149 -2.87 13.31 -23.55
CA ALA A 149 -3.27 14.71 -23.71
C ALA A 149 -3.55 14.96 -25.20
N GLY A 150 -4.62 14.33 -25.71
CA GLY A 150 -5.17 14.62 -27.03
C GLY A 150 -6.36 15.57 -26.91
N GLY A 151 -6.25 16.78 -27.48
CA GLY A 151 -7.35 17.75 -27.48
C GLY A 151 -7.06 19.06 -28.22
N ASN A 152 -6.99 18.99 -29.55
CA ASN A 152 -7.20 20.04 -30.57
C ASN A 152 -6.50 21.41 -30.44
N SER A 153 -5.43 21.57 -31.23
CA SER A 153 -5.06 22.86 -31.83
C SER A 153 -5.96 23.17 -33.03
N SER A 154 -7.00 23.97 -32.82
CA SER A 154 -7.67 24.72 -33.89
C SER A 154 -7.19 26.17 -33.87
N LYS A 155 -6.25 26.49 -34.77
CA LYS A 155 -5.87 27.84 -35.18
C LYS A 155 -7.12 28.65 -35.53
N LYS A 156 -7.33 29.78 -34.86
CA LYS A 156 -8.13 30.90 -35.39
C LYS A 156 -7.27 32.16 -35.33
N VAL A 157 -6.70 32.49 -36.49
CA VAL A 157 -6.08 33.80 -36.76
C VAL A 157 -7.19 34.84 -36.71
N LYS A 158 -7.02 35.89 -35.90
CA LYS A 158 -7.89 37.07 -35.93
C LYS A 158 -7.01 38.31 -36.08
N THR A 159 -7.07 38.86 -37.29
CA THR A 159 -6.47 40.12 -37.74
C THR A 159 -7.26 41.30 -37.18
N SER A 160 -6.56 42.29 -36.62
CA SER A 160 -7.01 43.69 -36.42
C SER A 160 -5.72 44.51 -36.49
N LYS A 161 -5.36 45.15 -37.60
CA LYS A 161 -5.88 46.39 -38.21
C LYS A 161 -5.78 47.58 -37.26
N ASP A 162 -4.62 48.23 -37.32
CA ASP A 162 -4.35 49.55 -36.76
C ASP A 162 -5.29 50.60 -37.37
N ALA A 163 -5.78 51.49 -36.51
CA ALA A 163 -6.47 52.71 -36.92
C ALA A 163 -5.97 53.86 -36.02
N ILE A 164 -5.22 54.74 -36.68
CA ILE A 164 -4.92 56.16 -36.39
C ILE A 164 -4.01 56.44 -35.20
#